data_AF-A0A1F5E7H0-F1
#
_entry.id   AF-A0A1F5E7H0-F1
#
_cell.length_a   1.000
_cell.length_b   1.000
_cell.length_c   1.000
_cell.angle_alpha   90.00
_cell.angle_beta   90.00
_cell.angle_gamma   90.00
#
_symmetry.space_group_name_H-M   'P 1'
#
loop_
_entity.id
_entity.type
_entity.pdbx_description
1 polymer ?
#
loop_
_entity_poly.entity_id
_entity_poly.type
_entity_poly.pdbx_seq_one_letter_code
_entity_poly.pdbx_strand_id
1 'polypeptide(L)'
;MLFNLFFTLFIWAGLKVIEKSDFKYFLFLIISLIGGLLTKQQMAVSILLLPLFIILAVWRWLKQRNHKLTIKAIIFIVFTLVLLVLGIKYGEVRRIRGFIVAGHNSGQEIPLVQHLVWTFKHTIAEVLPWYWGVFKWLGVVLPRLVNQIQMRLLGLALIGLVVWLIKAIRQKKVMSTWQIGFLGLAAAIYFTAVTLWNWQFRMAYGFPFGVQGRYFFPTIVAHMALIMVGLTSLIPKRWIKWGLFILALWWLILSFIGLWTVVKVYYQVWPLQTLWWQVSQYKPFWFKAEWWFVWLGFYLISLIGMLVNIVRQTRNYEIKES
;
A
#
# COMPACT_ATOMS: atom_id res chain seq x y z
N MET A 1 8.11 -3.24 10.19
CA MET A 1 6.75 -3.76 9.88
C MET A 1 5.68 -2.75 10.27
N LEU A 2 5.75 -2.15 11.47
CA LEU A 2 4.79 -1.14 11.97
C LEU A 2 4.53 0.03 11.01
N PHE A 3 5.55 0.54 10.31
CA PHE A 3 5.36 1.59 9.30
C PHE A 3 4.29 1.25 8.24
N ASN A 4 4.32 0.03 7.67
CA ASN A 4 3.35 -0.38 6.65
C ASN A 4 1.94 -0.47 7.25
N LEU A 5 1.83 -0.91 8.51
CA LEU A 5 0.56 -0.95 9.25
C LEU A 5 0.02 0.47 9.45
N PHE A 6 0.84 1.40 9.93
CA PHE A 6 0.44 2.79 10.12
C PHE A 6 0.04 3.46 8.81
N PHE A 7 0.80 3.25 7.72
CA PHE A 7 0.43 3.81 6.42
C PHE A 7 -0.87 3.20 5.87
N THR A 8 -1.08 1.90 6.08
CA THR A 8 -2.34 1.22 5.74
C THR A 8 -3.51 1.80 6.54
N LEU A 9 -3.32 1.97 7.85
CA LEU A 9 -4.31 2.58 8.74
C LEU A 9 -4.60 4.02 8.31
N PHE A 10 -3.59 4.77 7.87
CA PHE A 10 -3.73 6.12 7.35
C PHE A 10 -4.59 6.16 6.07
N ILE A 11 -4.31 5.30 5.08
CA ILE A 11 -5.13 5.18 3.86
C ILE A 11 -6.58 4.82 4.21
N TRP A 12 -6.77 3.82 5.09
CA TRP A 12 -8.10 3.36 5.50
C TRP A 12 -8.88 4.44 6.26
N ALA A 13 -8.25 5.08 7.24
CA ALA A 13 -8.87 6.14 8.03
C ALA A 13 -9.21 7.33 7.14
N GLY A 14 -8.34 7.65 6.18
CA GLY A 14 -8.58 8.64 5.16
C GLY A 14 -9.82 8.37 4.31
N LEU A 15 -9.96 7.14 3.80
CA LEU A 15 -11.18 6.70 3.12
C LEU A 15 -12.42 6.84 4.01
N LYS A 16 -12.33 6.47 5.29
CA LYS A 16 -13.46 6.55 6.23
C LYS A 16 -13.83 7.97 6.63
N VAL A 17 -12.86 8.87 6.73
CA VAL A 17 -13.10 10.31 6.93
C VAL A 17 -13.89 10.86 5.75
N ILE A 18 -13.49 10.55 4.51
CA ILE A 18 -14.22 11.03 3.35
C ILE A 18 -15.60 10.34 3.25
N GLU A 19 -15.75 9.09 3.69
CA GLU A 19 -17.03 8.34 3.64
C GLU A 19 -18.06 8.80 4.68
N LYS A 20 -17.66 8.88 5.96
CA LYS A 20 -18.56 9.03 7.11
C LYS A 20 -18.29 10.30 7.93
N SER A 21 -17.11 10.90 7.78
CA SER A 21 -16.68 12.11 8.49
C SER A 21 -16.84 12.07 10.01
N ASP A 22 -16.67 10.87 10.58
CA ASP A 22 -16.68 10.63 12.03
C ASP A 22 -15.31 10.98 12.65
N PHE A 23 -15.32 11.62 13.81
CA PHE A 23 -14.12 12.10 14.52
C PHE A 23 -13.16 10.95 14.86
N LYS A 24 -13.67 9.74 15.12
CA LYS A 24 -12.80 8.59 15.41
C LYS A 24 -11.83 8.28 14.26
N TYR A 25 -12.24 8.52 13.01
CA TYR A 25 -11.37 8.28 11.86
C TYR A 25 -10.31 9.37 11.71
N PHE A 26 -10.60 10.60 12.12
CA PHE A 26 -9.57 11.63 12.27
C PHE A 26 -8.56 11.27 13.35
N LEU A 27 -9.02 10.73 14.49
CA LEU A 27 -8.13 10.22 15.53
C LEU A 27 -7.22 9.10 15.00
N PHE A 28 -7.75 8.16 14.21
CA PHE A 28 -6.92 7.14 13.56
C PHE A 28 -5.92 7.72 12.55
N LEU A 29 -6.27 8.78 11.81
CA LEU A 29 -5.32 9.50 10.95
C LEU A 29 -4.19 10.13 11.77
N ILE A 30 -4.51 10.77 12.90
CA ILE A 30 -3.52 11.39 13.79
C ILE A 30 -2.59 10.31 14.38
N ILE A 31 -3.16 9.25 14.95
CA ILE A 31 -2.41 8.15 15.56
C ILE A 31 -1.50 7.49 14.52
N SER A 32 -2.02 7.22 13.31
CA SER A 32 -1.22 6.62 12.24
C SER A 32 -0.09 7.53 11.79
N LEU A 33 -0.33 8.84 11.67
CA LEU A 33 0.69 9.80 11.25
C LEU A 33 1.80 9.95 12.30
N ILE A 34 1.45 10.09 13.59
CA ILE A 34 2.41 10.16 14.70
C ILE A 34 3.19 8.85 14.79
N GLY A 35 2.50 7.70 14.91
CA GLY A 35 3.14 6.38 15.00
C GLY A 35 4.00 6.07 13.77
N GLY A 36 3.54 6.45 12.58
CA GLY A 36 4.28 6.31 11.34
C GLY A 36 5.56 7.17 11.32
N LEU A 37 5.49 8.45 11.69
CA LEU A 37 6.65 9.34 11.75
C LEU A 37 7.68 8.90 12.79
N LEU A 38 7.22 8.38 13.94
CA LEU A 38 8.10 7.82 14.98
C LEU A 38 8.80 6.54 14.50
N THR A 39 8.20 5.79 13.58
CA THR A 39 8.80 4.53 13.08
C THR A 39 9.71 4.74 11.87
N LYS A 40 9.33 5.60 10.92
CA LYS A 40 10.04 5.80 9.65
C LYS A 40 9.81 7.18 9.04
N GLN A 41 10.90 7.80 8.57
CA GLN A 41 10.90 9.07 7.82
C GLN A 41 9.98 9.06 6.61
N GLN A 42 9.85 7.90 5.94
CA GLN A 42 9.02 7.73 4.75
C GLN A 42 7.54 8.04 5.02
N MET A 43 7.09 8.06 6.28
CA MET A 43 5.73 8.50 6.62
C MET A 43 5.49 9.97 6.25
N ALA A 44 6.52 10.81 6.12
CA ALA A 44 6.37 12.19 5.65
C ALA A 44 5.65 12.29 4.29
N VAL A 45 5.73 11.25 3.44
CA VAL A 45 4.99 11.18 2.18
C VAL A 45 3.47 11.19 2.39
N SER A 46 2.98 10.64 3.51
CA SER A 46 1.55 10.71 3.86
C SER A 46 1.06 12.15 4.02
N ILE A 47 1.94 13.09 4.36
CA ILE A 47 1.59 14.50 4.49
C ILE A 47 1.24 15.11 3.13
N LEU A 48 1.88 14.65 2.05
CA LEU A 48 1.53 15.06 0.68
C LEU A 48 0.13 14.57 0.27
N LEU A 49 -0.41 13.56 0.94
CA LEU A 49 -1.78 13.08 0.71
C LEU A 49 -2.83 13.94 1.44
N LEU A 50 -2.44 14.72 2.45
CA LEU A 50 -3.35 15.53 3.27
C LEU A 50 -4.09 16.62 2.49
N PRO A 51 -3.45 17.38 1.59
CA PRO A 51 -4.17 18.29 0.69
C PRO A 51 -5.28 17.59 -0.10
N LEU A 52 -5.03 16.38 -0.61
CA LEU A 52 -6.04 15.62 -1.33
C LEU A 52 -7.21 15.23 -0.44
N PHE A 53 -6.94 14.77 0.79
CA PHE A 53 -7.99 14.49 1.77
C PHE A 53 -8.83 15.72 2.08
N ILE A 54 -8.18 16.86 2.26
CA ILE A 54 -8.84 18.13 2.58
C ILE A 54 -9.75 18.54 1.42
N ILE A 55 -9.25 18.52 0.19
CA ILE A 55 -10.02 18.87 -1.00
C ILE A 55 -11.27 17.97 -1.11
N LEU A 56 -11.11 16.65 -0.97
CA LEU A 56 -12.22 15.70 -1.07
C LEU A 56 -13.22 15.85 0.08
N ALA A 57 -12.75 16.08 1.31
CA ALA A 57 -13.60 16.30 2.47
C ALA A 57 -14.37 17.64 2.38
N VAL A 58 -13.70 18.72 1.98
CA VAL A 58 -14.30 20.04 1.78
C VAL A 58 -15.31 20.01 0.64
N TRP A 59 -14.98 19.35 -0.47
CA TRP A 59 -15.92 19.21 -1.59
C TRP A 59 -17.20 18.48 -1.18
N ARG A 60 -17.07 17.37 -0.44
CA ARG A 60 -18.23 16.64 0.09
C ARG A 60 -19.02 17.48 1.10
N TRP A 61 -18.32 18.24 1.93
CA TRP A 61 -18.93 19.17 2.87
C TRP A 61 -19.78 20.23 2.19
N LEU A 62 -19.26 20.91 1.15
CA LEU A 62 -20.00 21.90 0.37
C LEU A 62 -21.30 21.32 -0.18
N LYS A 63 -21.29 20.04 -0.56
CA LYS A 63 -22.47 19.33 -1.05
C LYS A 63 -23.49 18.99 0.05
N GLN A 64 -23.05 18.77 1.30
CA GLN A 64 -23.91 18.31 2.40
C GLN A 64 -24.35 19.42 3.38
N ARG A 65 -23.83 20.65 3.26
CA ARG A 65 -24.15 21.82 4.13
C ARG A 65 -24.03 21.59 5.65
N ASN A 66 -23.11 20.72 6.09
CA ASN A 66 -22.95 20.41 7.52
C ASN A 66 -21.79 21.20 8.16
N HIS A 67 -22.07 22.35 8.77
CA HIS A 67 -21.05 23.26 9.36
C HIS A 67 -20.16 22.63 10.45
N LYS A 68 -20.62 21.59 11.17
CA LYS A 68 -19.81 20.90 12.20
C LYS A 68 -18.62 20.14 11.61
N LEU A 69 -18.66 19.81 10.32
CA LEU A 69 -17.56 19.17 9.59
C LEU A 69 -16.38 20.14 9.40
N THR A 70 -16.67 21.41 9.18
CA THR A 70 -15.70 22.45 8.81
C THR A 70 -14.71 22.70 9.94
N ILE A 71 -15.22 22.85 11.17
CA ILE A 71 -14.38 23.08 12.35
C ILE A 71 -13.43 21.89 12.56
N LYS A 72 -13.93 20.66 12.44
CA LYS A 72 -13.11 19.44 12.59
C LYS A 72 -12.03 19.34 11.51
N ALA A 73 -12.37 19.65 10.26
CA ALA A 73 -11.42 19.65 9.16
C ALA A 73 -10.33 20.72 9.37
N ILE A 74 -10.70 21.94 9.76
CA ILE A 74 -9.74 23.02 10.04
C ILE A 74 -8.81 22.63 11.20
N ILE A 75 -9.35 22.13 12.31
CA ILE A 75 -8.53 21.66 13.45
C ILE A 75 -7.54 20.59 12.98
N PHE A 76 -8.01 19.63 12.16
CA PHE A 76 -7.15 18.58 11.62
C PHE A 76 -6.06 19.13 10.68
N ILE A 77 -6.37 20.16 9.87
CA ILE A 77 -5.40 20.85 9.00
C ILE A 77 -4.35 21.55 9.84
N VAL A 78 -4.77 22.36 10.81
CA VAL A 78 -3.86 23.09 11.69
C VAL A 78 -2.96 22.11 12.43
N PHE A 79 -3.55 21.06 13.01
CA PHE A 79 -2.80 20.00 13.69
C PHE A 79 -1.81 19.29 12.76
N THR A 80 -2.22 18.97 11.54
CA THR A 80 -1.37 18.39 10.50
C THR A 80 -0.19 19.31 10.16
N LEU A 81 -0.44 20.61 9.98
CA LEU A 81 0.61 21.59 9.69
C LEU A 81 1.60 21.68 10.85
N VAL A 82 1.11 21.69 12.09
CA VAL A 82 1.97 21.64 13.29
C VAL A 82 2.83 20.37 13.27
N LEU A 83 2.24 19.20 13.00
CA LEU A 83 3.00 17.96 12.90
C LEU A 83 4.02 17.97 11.75
N LEU A 84 3.70 18.58 10.62
CA LEU A 84 4.67 18.78 9.52
C LEU A 84 5.84 19.65 9.99
N VAL A 85 5.58 20.80 10.61
CA VAL A 85 6.63 21.69 11.11
C VAL A 85 7.50 20.97 12.14
N LEU A 86 6.89 20.26 13.10
CA LEU A 86 7.61 19.48 14.09
C LEU A 86 8.43 18.35 13.45
N GLY A 87 7.85 17.64 12.47
CA GLY A 87 8.52 16.58 11.73
C GLY A 87 9.71 17.07 10.91
N ILE A 88 9.63 18.28 10.34
CA ILE A 88 10.75 18.91 9.62
C ILE A 88 11.84 19.39 10.60
N LYS A 89 11.44 20.02 11.72
CA LYS A 89 12.37 20.66 12.65
C LYS A 89 13.09 19.67 13.56
N TYR A 90 12.34 18.74 14.15
CA TYR A 90 12.82 17.79 15.16
C TYR A 90 12.85 16.35 14.65
N GLY A 91 12.12 16.06 13.58
CA GLY A 91 12.06 14.73 13.04
C GLY A 91 13.28 14.36 12.22
N GLU A 92 13.32 13.07 11.95
CA GLU A 92 14.30 12.40 11.10
C GLU A 92 14.33 12.94 9.65
N VAL A 93 13.33 13.73 9.23
CA VAL A 93 13.30 14.46 7.93
C VAL A 93 14.49 15.41 7.79
N ARG A 94 15.04 15.93 8.89
CA ARG A 94 16.28 16.74 8.84
C ARG A 94 17.46 15.93 8.31
N ARG A 95 17.53 14.62 8.58
CA ARG A 95 18.61 13.75 8.10
C ARG A 95 18.57 13.57 6.58
N ILE A 96 17.37 13.51 5.99
CA ILE A 96 17.17 13.51 4.53
C ILE A 96 17.89 14.70 3.89
N ARG A 97 17.67 15.90 4.42
CA ARG A 97 18.33 17.12 3.89
C ARG A 97 19.84 17.06 4.09
N GLY A 98 20.30 16.69 5.28
CA GLY A 98 21.73 16.56 5.58
C GLY A 98 22.43 15.57 4.65
N PHE A 99 21.76 14.46 4.34
CA PHE A 99 22.25 13.43 3.43
C PHE A 99 22.39 13.96 1.99
N ILE A 100 21.38 14.67 1.46
CA ILE A 100 21.46 15.26 0.11
C ILE A 100 22.62 16.27 0.01
N VAL A 101 22.77 17.15 1.02
CA VAL A 101 23.81 18.18 1.01
C VAL A 101 25.21 17.56 1.09
N ALA A 102 25.38 16.49 1.89
CA ALA A 102 26.66 15.81 2.05
C ALA A 102 27.15 15.14 0.75
N GLY A 103 26.25 14.69 -0.11
CA GLY A 103 26.64 14.03 -1.36
C GLY A 103 27.11 15.00 -2.45
N HIS A 104 26.63 16.25 -2.46
CA HIS A 104 26.59 17.12 -3.65
C HIS A 104 27.92 17.28 -4.43
N ASN A 105 29.07 17.19 -3.77
CA ASN A 105 30.40 17.27 -4.41
C ASN A 105 30.75 16.06 -5.30
N SER A 106 29.98 14.97 -5.21
CA SER A 106 30.20 13.69 -5.92
C SER A 106 29.12 13.42 -6.97
N GLY A 107 28.22 14.39 -7.16
CA GLY A 107 27.01 14.27 -7.93
C GLY A 107 27.21 14.16 -9.43
N GLN A 108 26.20 13.61 -10.12
CA GLN A 108 26.04 13.76 -11.57
C GLN A 108 24.80 14.61 -11.83
N GLU A 109 24.94 15.64 -12.66
CA GLU A 109 23.80 16.43 -13.12
C GLU A 109 23.00 15.64 -14.14
N ILE A 110 21.88 15.08 -13.71
CA ILE A 110 20.98 14.30 -14.55
C ILE A 110 19.62 15.01 -14.60
N PRO A 111 19.17 15.45 -15.78
CA PRO A 111 17.85 16.04 -15.94
C PRO A 111 16.73 15.13 -15.40
N LEU A 112 15.75 15.74 -14.73
CA LEU A 112 14.63 15.01 -14.13
C LEU A 112 13.92 14.11 -15.15
N VAL A 113 13.69 14.61 -16.37
CA VAL A 113 13.03 13.84 -17.44
C VAL A 113 13.81 12.57 -17.79
N GLN A 114 15.14 12.66 -17.90
CA GLN A 114 15.98 11.48 -18.17
C GLN A 114 15.88 10.47 -17.01
N HIS A 115 15.86 10.94 -15.77
CA HIS A 115 15.68 10.08 -14.60
C HIS A 115 14.29 9.41 -14.58
N LEU A 116 13.24 10.14 -14.95
CA LEU A 116 11.88 9.60 -15.03
C LEU A 116 11.78 8.49 -16.09
N VAL A 117 12.35 8.69 -17.27
CA VAL A 117 12.38 7.66 -18.33
C VAL A 117 13.14 6.42 -17.87
N TRP A 118 14.31 6.60 -17.24
CA TRP A 118 15.07 5.49 -16.66
C TRP A 118 14.27 4.76 -15.58
N THR A 119 13.64 5.50 -14.66
CA THR A 119 12.85 4.94 -13.56
C THR A 119 11.66 4.17 -14.09
N PHE A 120 10.98 4.65 -15.12
CA PHE A 120 9.85 3.96 -15.73
C PHE A 120 10.27 2.61 -16.35
N LYS A 121 11.35 2.62 -17.16
CA LYS A 121 11.90 1.39 -17.75
C LYS A 121 12.32 0.38 -16.68
N HIS A 122 13.06 0.83 -15.68
CA HIS A 122 13.47 0.02 -14.53
C HIS A 122 12.27 -0.48 -13.72
N THR A 123 11.22 0.33 -13.57
CA THR A 123 10.03 -0.05 -12.83
C THR A 123 9.31 -1.22 -13.49
N ILE A 124 9.13 -1.16 -14.81
CA ILE A 124 8.46 -2.23 -15.57
C ILE A 124 9.32 -3.50 -15.61
N ALA A 125 10.61 -3.36 -15.91
CA ALA A 125 11.49 -4.51 -16.11
C ALA A 125 11.84 -5.24 -14.80
N GLU A 126 12.00 -4.50 -13.70
CA GLU A 126 12.58 -5.03 -12.47
C GLU A 126 11.68 -4.84 -11.25
N VAL A 127 11.27 -3.59 -10.97
CA VAL A 127 10.54 -3.27 -9.73
C VAL A 127 9.20 -4.00 -9.64
N LEU A 128 8.46 -4.08 -10.75
CA LEU A 128 7.12 -4.66 -10.78
C LEU A 128 7.15 -6.19 -10.58
N PRO A 129 8.00 -6.98 -11.29
CA PRO A 129 8.21 -8.38 -10.94
C PRO A 129 8.71 -8.57 -9.50
N TRP A 130 9.61 -7.70 -9.03
CA TRP A 130 10.16 -7.82 -7.68
C TRP A 130 9.15 -7.52 -6.59
N TYR A 131 8.24 -6.57 -6.82
CA TYR A 131 7.18 -6.21 -5.90
C TYR A 131 6.30 -7.40 -5.51
N TRP A 132 6.10 -8.28 -6.49
CA TRP A 132 5.14 -9.36 -6.44
C TRP A 132 5.75 -10.73 -6.19
N GLY A 133 7.02 -10.94 -6.59
CA GLY A 133 7.63 -12.27 -6.57
C GLY A 133 9.08 -12.36 -6.13
N VAL A 134 9.71 -11.27 -5.64
CA VAL A 134 11.10 -11.33 -5.15
C VAL A 134 11.24 -10.78 -3.73
N PHE A 135 11.63 -11.65 -2.79
CA PHE A 135 11.87 -11.32 -1.39
C PHE A 135 13.33 -10.87 -1.21
N LYS A 136 13.58 -9.65 -1.71
CA LYS A 136 14.87 -9.08 -2.12
C LYS A 136 15.88 -8.72 -1.01
N TRP A 137 15.93 -9.44 0.12
CA TRP A 137 17.14 -9.41 0.98
C TRP A 137 18.10 -10.55 0.65
N LEU A 138 17.64 -11.71 0.15
CA LEU A 138 18.52 -12.82 -0.22
C LEU A 138 18.19 -13.47 -1.58
N GLY A 139 17.62 -12.70 -2.50
CA GLY A 139 17.40 -13.16 -3.89
C GLY A 139 16.37 -14.27 -4.04
N VAL A 140 15.50 -14.49 -3.05
CA VAL A 140 14.46 -15.54 -3.11
C VAL A 140 13.35 -15.12 -4.06
N VAL A 141 13.21 -15.88 -5.15
CA VAL A 141 12.22 -15.66 -6.20
C VAL A 141 11.14 -16.73 -6.09
N LEU A 142 9.87 -16.34 -6.27
CA LEU A 142 8.77 -17.30 -6.42
C LEU A 142 9.02 -18.23 -7.62
N PRO A 143 8.44 -19.46 -7.62
CA PRO A 143 8.48 -20.33 -8.79
C PRO A 143 8.05 -19.57 -10.06
N ARG A 144 8.78 -19.78 -11.17
CA ARG A 144 8.61 -19.00 -12.41
C ARG A 144 7.17 -18.99 -12.91
N LEU A 145 6.47 -20.13 -12.82
CA LEU A 145 5.06 -20.25 -13.21
C LEU A 145 4.15 -19.33 -12.38
N VAL A 146 4.36 -19.27 -11.06
CA VAL A 146 3.57 -18.43 -10.15
C VAL A 146 3.77 -16.96 -10.48
N ASN A 147 5.02 -16.54 -10.71
CA ASN A 147 5.33 -15.16 -11.11
C ASN A 147 4.68 -14.81 -12.47
N GLN A 148 4.75 -15.70 -13.46
CA GLN A 148 4.09 -15.49 -14.76
C GLN A 148 2.57 -15.32 -14.64
N ILE A 149 1.91 -16.15 -13.83
CA ILE A 149 0.47 -16.04 -13.58
C ILE A 149 0.16 -14.69 -12.93
N GLN A 150 0.93 -14.29 -11.91
CA GLN A 150 0.74 -13.03 -11.21
C GLN A 150 0.91 -11.81 -12.11
N MET A 151 1.93 -11.82 -12.99
CA MET A 151 2.16 -10.73 -13.95
C MET A 151 1.05 -10.66 -15.01
N ARG A 152 0.53 -11.79 -15.48
CA ARG A 152 -0.64 -11.83 -16.40
C ARG A 152 -1.89 -11.30 -15.72
N LEU A 153 -2.15 -11.70 -14.47
CA LEU A 153 -3.27 -11.18 -13.68
C LEU A 153 -3.15 -9.68 -13.47
N LEU A 154 -1.95 -9.17 -13.22
CA LEU A 154 -1.72 -7.73 -13.10
C LEU A 154 -1.99 -6.98 -14.41
N GLY A 155 -1.58 -7.55 -15.56
CA GLY A 155 -1.92 -7.03 -16.88
C GLY A 155 -3.42 -6.99 -17.14
N LEU A 156 -4.13 -8.08 -16.82
CA LEU A 156 -5.60 -8.13 -16.89
C LEU A 156 -6.25 -7.13 -15.95
N ALA A 157 -5.73 -6.96 -14.74
CA ALA A 157 -6.22 -5.98 -13.78
C ALA A 157 -6.09 -4.55 -14.33
N LEU A 158 -4.97 -4.22 -14.99
CA LEU A 158 -4.77 -2.92 -15.62
C LEU A 158 -5.79 -2.68 -16.75
N ILE A 159 -5.97 -3.66 -17.66
CA ILE A 159 -6.97 -3.58 -18.73
C ILE A 159 -8.36 -3.38 -18.14
N GLY A 160 -8.71 -4.14 -17.11
CA GLY A 160 -9.98 -4.01 -16.41
C GLY A 160 -10.15 -2.63 -15.78
N LEU A 161 -9.12 -2.07 -15.15
CA LEU A 161 -9.20 -0.75 -14.53
C LEU A 161 -9.49 0.34 -15.57
N VAL A 162 -8.94 0.22 -16.79
CA VAL A 162 -9.27 1.09 -17.92
C VAL A 162 -10.73 0.92 -18.34
N VAL A 163 -11.21 -0.32 -18.50
CA VAL A 163 -12.61 -0.62 -18.84
C VAL A 163 -13.57 -0.04 -17.79
N TRP A 164 -13.24 -0.21 -16.51
CA TRP A 164 -14.00 0.35 -15.39
C TRP A 164 -14.05 1.88 -15.45
N LEU A 165 -12.92 2.54 -15.72
CA LEU A 165 -12.84 3.99 -15.83
C LEU A 165 -13.70 4.52 -16.98
N ILE A 166 -13.63 3.89 -18.16
CA ILE A 166 -14.47 4.24 -19.31
C ILE A 166 -15.96 4.12 -18.96
N LYS A 167 -16.36 3.02 -18.29
CA LYS A 167 -17.75 2.84 -17.83
C LYS A 167 -18.17 3.92 -16.83
N ALA A 168 -17.31 4.26 -15.87
CA ALA A 168 -17.59 5.29 -14.86
C ALA A 168 -17.76 6.69 -15.49
N ILE A 169 -16.93 7.04 -16.48
CA ILE A 169 -17.02 8.28 -17.24
C ILE A 169 -18.32 8.32 -18.05
N ARG A 170 -18.60 7.27 -18.85
CA ARG A 170 -19.83 7.20 -19.67
C ARG A 170 -21.11 7.29 -18.84
N GLN A 171 -21.12 6.69 -17.65
CA GLN A 171 -22.27 6.72 -16.74
C GLN A 171 -22.32 8.00 -15.87
N LYS A 172 -21.38 8.94 -16.03
CA LYS A 172 -21.23 10.14 -15.18
C LYS A 172 -21.13 9.82 -13.67
N LYS A 173 -20.65 8.61 -13.35
CA LYS A 173 -20.49 8.10 -11.97
C LYS A 173 -19.08 8.32 -11.42
N VAL A 174 -18.22 9.07 -12.12
CA VAL A 174 -16.85 9.38 -11.66
C VAL A 174 -16.85 9.92 -10.23
N MET A 175 -17.82 10.79 -9.92
CA MET A 175 -17.95 11.39 -8.58
C MET A 175 -18.36 10.39 -7.50
N SER A 176 -19.09 9.31 -7.81
CA SER A 176 -19.41 8.28 -6.82
C SER A 176 -18.24 7.31 -6.59
N THR A 177 -17.21 7.38 -7.45
CA THR A 177 -16.04 6.50 -7.42
C THR A 177 -14.78 7.17 -6.87
N TRP A 178 -14.92 8.29 -6.16
CA TRP A 178 -13.81 9.05 -5.59
C TRP A 178 -12.90 8.21 -4.69
N GLN A 179 -13.41 7.14 -4.06
CA GLN A 179 -12.62 6.21 -3.24
C GLN A 179 -11.52 5.54 -4.05
N ILE A 180 -11.84 5.10 -5.27
CA ILE A 180 -10.89 4.46 -6.18
C ILE A 180 -9.91 5.48 -6.72
N GLY A 181 -10.39 6.68 -7.07
CA GLY A 181 -9.52 7.79 -7.47
C GLY A 181 -8.54 8.18 -6.36
N PHE A 182 -9.00 8.24 -5.11
CA PHE A 182 -8.17 8.49 -3.93
C PHE A 182 -7.07 7.43 -3.77
N LEU A 183 -7.41 6.14 -3.90
CA LEU A 183 -6.42 5.06 -3.82
C LEU A 183 -5.39 5.13 -4.96
N GLY A 184 -5.83 5.43 -6.19
CA GLY A 184 -4.96 5.65 -7.34
C GLY A 184 -4.01 6.82 -7.12
N LEU A 185 -4.51 7.95 -6.62
CA LEU A 185 -3.70 9.12 -6.29
C LEU A 185 -2.74 8.86 -5.13
N ALA A 186 -3.16 8.12 -4.10
CA ALA A 186 -2.29 7.75 -2.99
C ALA A 186 -1.09 6.91 -3.47
N ALA A 187 -1.34 5.92 -4.34
CA ALA A 187 -0.30 5.15 -4.97
C ALA A 187 0.61 6.01 -5.87
N ALA A 188 0.03 6.88 -6.70
CA ALA A 188 0.78 7.75 -7.60
C ALA A 188 1.66 8.77 -6.87
N ILE A 189 1.12 9.48 -5.87
CA ILE A 189 1.88 10.44 -5.06
C ILE A 189 3.02 9.75 -4.33
N TYR A 190 2.77 8.55 -3.78
CA TYR A 190 3.82 7.79 -3.12
C TYR A 190 4.91 7.35 -4.12
N PHE A 191 4.51 6.90 -5.32
CA PHE A 191 5.45 6.57 -6.39
C PHE A 191 6.31 7.75 -6.83
N THR A 192 5.69 8.91 -7.02
CA THR A 192 6.38 10.16 -7.35
C THR A 192 7.35 10.55 -6.24
N ALA A 193 6.96 10.47 -4.97
CA ALA A 193 7.84 10.80 -3.85
C ALA A 193 9.08 9.90 -3.79
N VAL A 194 8.92 8.58 -3.97
CA VAL A 194 10.06 7.64 -4.04
C VAL A 194 10.96 7.93 -5.25
N THR A 195 10.36 8.27 -6.39
CA THR A 195 11.10 8.58 -7.62
C THR A 195 11.90 9.87 -7.48
N LEU A 196 11.29 10.93 -6.96
CA LEU A 196 11.97 12.21 -6.71
C LEU A 196 13.08 12.06 -5.67
N TRP A 197 12.86 11.25 -4.63
CA TRP A 197 13.91 10.90 -3.67
C TRP A 197 15.09 10.21 -4.35
N ASN A 198 14.83 9.20 -5.18
CA ASN A 198 15.89 8.49 -5.90
C ASN A 198 16.63 9.40 -6.91
N TRP A 199 15.93 10.36 -7.51
CA TRP A 199 16.53 11.38 -8.36
C TRP A 199 17.47 12.30 -7.57
N GLN A 200 16.99 12.88 -6.47
CA GLN A 200 17.80 13.73 -5.59
C GLN A 200 19.02 12.97 -5.04
N PHE A 201 18.83 11.70 -4.66
CA PHE A 201 19.94 10.84 -4.23
C PHE A 201 20.97 10.67 -5.35
N ARG A 202 20.52 10.40 -6.58
CA ARG A 202 21.43 10.22 -7.72
C ARG A 202 22.18 11.50 -8.08
N MET A 203 21.50 12.64 -8.00
CA MET A 203 22.11 13.97 -8.15
C MET A 203 23.17 14.23 -7.08
N ALA A 204 22.96 13.74 -5.85
CA ALA A 204 23.92 13.93 -4.77
C ALA A 204 25.09 12.94 -4.87
N TYR A 205 24.88 11.65 -5.15
CA TYR A 205 25.92 10.62 -5.00
C TYR A 205 26.47 10.04 -6.30
N GLY A 206 25.95 10.47 -7.46
CA GLY A 206 26.40 10.00 -8.78
C GLY A 206 25.85 8.62 -9.19
N PHE A 207 25.18 7.88 -8.29
CA PHE A 207 24.54 6.59 -8.58
C PHE A 207 23.11 6.53 -8.03
N PRO A 208 22.20 5.75 -8.65
CA PRO A 208 20.85 5.60 -8.13
C PRO A 208 20.85 4.76 -6.84
N PHE A 209 20.04 5.15 -5.86
CA PHE A 209 19.79 4.32 -4.68
C PHE A 209 19.17 2.96 -5.04
N GLY A 210 18.46 2.93 -6.17
CA GLY A 210 17.77 1.75 -6.68
C GLY A 210 16.37 1.66 -6.09
N VAL A 211 15.36 1.75 -6.95
CA VAL A 211 13.95 1.60 -6.54
C VAL A 211 13.67 0.11 -6.36
N GLN A 212 13.03 -0.26 -5.26
CA GLN A 212 12.70 -1.64 -4.97
C GLN A 212 11.21 -1.79 -4.69
N GLY A 213 10.63 -2.91 -5.07
CA GLY A 213 9.21 -3.19 -4.86
C GLY A 213 8.77 -2.94 -3.42
N ARG A 214 9.53 -3.41 -2.44
CA ARG A 214 9.21 -3.27 -1.00
C ARG A 214 8.99 -1.81 -0.54
N TYR A 215 9.53 -0.83 -1.26
CA TYR A 215 9.31 0.58 -0.94
C TYR A 215 7.84 0.98 -1.09
N PHE A 216 7.07 0.26 -1.92
CA PHE A 216 5.65 0.47 -2.18
C PHE A 216 4.72 -0.42 -1.33
N PHE A 217 5.24 -1.16 -0.33
CA PHE A 217 4.38 -1.87 0.63
C PHE A 217 3.45 -0.97 1.46
N PRO A 218 3.81 0.29 1.78
CA PRO A 218 2.87 1.18 2.47
C PRO A 218 1.57 1.42 1.71
N THR A 219 1.62 1.40 0.37
CA THR A 219 0.44 1.55 -0.50
C THR A 219 -0.12 0.21 -1.01
N ILE A 220 0.29 -0.93 -0.42
CA ILE A 220 -0.16 -2.26 -0.89
C ILE A 220 -1.68 -2.38 -0.88
N VAL A 221 -2.36 -1.84 0.14
CA VAL A 221 -3.83 -1.89 0.21
C VAL A 221 -4.49 -1.12 -0.93
N ALA A 222 -3.90 0.01 -1.34
CA ALA A 222 -4.37 0.75 -2.51
C ALA A 222 -4.18 -0.08 -3.79
N HIS A 223 -3.00 -0.67 -3.99
CA HIS A 223 -2.74 -1.51 -5.15
C HIS A 223 -3.68 -2.73 -5.21
N MET A 224 -3.88 -3.42 -4.09
CA MET A 224 -4.76 -4.59 -4.02
C MET A 224 -6.22 -4.21 -4.33
N ALA A 225 -6.71 -3.09 -3.79
CA ALA A 225 -8.04 -2.60 -4.11
C ALA A 225 -8.20 -2.23 -5.59
N LEU A 226 -7.21 -1.55 -6.18
CA LEU A 226 -7.20 -1.21 -7.61
C LEU A 226 -7.16 -2.47 -8.49
N ILE A 227 -6.34 -3.45 -8.12
CA ILE A 227 -6.27 -4.75 -8.81
C ILE A 227 -7.63 -5.45 -8.76
N MET A 228 -8.25 -5.50 -7.58
CA MET A 228 -9.56 -6.12 -7.43
C MET A 228 -10.63 -5.41 -8.26
N VAL A 229 -10.68 -4.07 -8.26
CA VAL A 229 -11.59 -3.30 -9.12
C VAL A 229 -11.34 -3.59 -10.60
N GLY A 230 -10.08 -3.65 -11.01
CA GLY A 230 -9.70 -4.00 -12.37
C GLY A 230 -10.20 -5.38 -12.78
N LEU A 231 -9.82 -6.41 -12.05
CA LEU A 231 -10.20 -7.80 -12.37
C LEU A 231 -11.72 -8.01 -12.35
N THR A 232 -12.41 -7.47 -11.34
CA THR A 232 -13.88 -7.60 -11.22
C THR A 232 -14.63 -6.91 -12.35
N SER A 233 -14.07 -5.85 -12.94
CA SER A 233 -14.71 -5.15 -14.06
C SER A 233 -14.74 -5.95 -15.37
N LEU A 234 -13.86 -6.95 -15.49
CA LEU A 234 -13.78 -7.88 -16.62
C LEU A 234 -14.67 -9.10 -16.45
N ILE A 235 -15.08 -9.42 -15.22
CA ILE A 235 -15.93 -10.56 -14.92
C ILE A 235 -17.40 -10.19 -15.21
N PRO A 236 -18.12 -10.96 -16.04
CA PRO A 236 -19.54 -10.73 -16.26
C PRO A 236 -20.32 -10.79 -14.95
N LYS A 237 -21.37 -9.97 -14.79
CA LYS A 237 -22.15 -9.87 -13.54
C LYS A 237 -22.61 -11.23 -13.01
N ARG A 238 -23.14 -12.10 -13.89
CA ARG A 238 -23.58 -13.47 -13.55
C ARG A 238 -22.49 -14.35 -12.91
N TRP A 239 -21.22 -14.05 -13.14
CA TRP A 239 -20.06 -14.80 -12.64
C TRP A 239 -19.28 -14.07 -11.55
N ILE A 240 -19.71 -12.88 -11.11
CA ILE A 240 -18.92 -12.04 -10.20
C ILE A 240 -18.66 -12.72 -8.86
N LYS A 241 -19.65 -13.45 -8.34
CA LYS A 241 -19.57 -14.24 -7.10
C LYS A 241 -18.44 -15.27 -7.18
N TRP A 242 -18.46 -16.09 -8.22
CA TRP A 242 -17.45 -17.12 -8.44
C TRP A 242 -16.08 -16.53 -8.74
N GLY A 243 -16.03 -15.46 -9.53
CA GLY A 243 -14.79 -14.74 -9.81
C GLY A 243 -14.14 -14.18 -8.54
N LEU A 244 -14.92 -13.54 -7.66
CA LEU A 244 -14.42 -13.03 -6.37
C LEU A 244 -13.92 -14.17 -5.47
N PHE A 245 -14.65 -15.28 -5.41
CA PHE A 245 -14.24 -16.46 -4.63
C PHE A 245 -12.92 -17.06 -5.15
N ILE A 246 -12.80 -17.25 -6.46
CA ILE A 246 -11.58 -17.77 -7.11
C ILE A 246 -10.41 -16.82 -6.89
N LEU A 247 -10.61 -15.50 -7.03
CA LEU A 247 -9.55 -14.52 -6.78
C LEU A 247 -9.07 -14.56 -5.33
N ALA A 248 -9.99 -14.66 -4.38
CA ALA A 248 -9.63 -14.77 -2.97
C ALA A 248 -8.86 -16.06 -2.66
N LEU A 249 -9.33 -17.19 -3.19
CA LEU A 249 -8.64 -18.47 -3.06
C LEU A 249 -7.25 -18.42 -3.69
N TRP A 250 -7.11 -17.77 -4.85
CA TRP A 250 -5.83 -17.54 -5.50
C TRP A 250 -4.86 -16.75 -4.62
N TRP A 251 -5.29 -15.62 -4.04
CA TRP A 251 -4.44 -14.83 -3.14
C TRP A 251 -4.06 -15.60 -1.87
N LEU A 252 -4.97 -16.44 -1.36
CA LEU A 252 -4.70 -17.34 -0.24
C LEU A 252 -3.60 -18.34 -0.60
N ILE A 253 -3.76 -19.06 -1.72
CA ILE A 253 -2.76 -20.01 -2.22
C ILE A 253 -1.42 -19.32 -2.46
N LEU A 254 -1.43 -18.13 -3.09
CA LEU A 254 -0.22 -17.34 -3.32
C LEU A 254 0.51 -17.00 -2.01
N SER A 255 -0.24 -16.67 -0.95
CA SER A 255 0.34 -16.37 0.35
C SER A 255 1.05 -17.59 0.97
N PHE A 256 0.47 -18.79 0.82
CA PHE A 256 1.11 -20.03 1.27
C PHE A 256 2.32 -20.41 0.41
N ILE A 257 2.25 -20.27 -0.91
CA ILE A 257 3.39 -20.50 -1.80
C ILE A 257 4.54 -19.54 -1.43
N GLY A 258 4.24 -18.26 -1.21
CA GLY A 258 5.23 -17.27 -0.80
C GLY A 258 5.86 -17.62 0.55
N LEU A 259 5.05 -17.92 1.56
CA LEU A 259 5.53 -18.33 2.88
C LEU A 259 6.39 -19.59 2.80
N TRP A 260 5.93 -20.61 2.09
CA TRP A 260 6.65 -21.86 1.90
C TRP A 260 7.99 -21.65 1.19
N THR A 261 8.01 -20.86 0.12
CA THR A 261 9.23 -20.54 -0.63
C THR A 261 10.25 -19.84 0.27
N VAL A 262 9.81 -18.85 1.05
CA VAL A 262 10.66 -18.14 2.01
C VAL A 262 11.19 -19.11 3.08
N VAL A 263 10.31 -19.90 3.69
CA VAL A 263 10.69 -20.84 4.76
C VAL A 263 11.69 -21.87 4.28
N LYS A 264 11.44 -22.48 3.12
CA LYS A 264 12.29 -23.53 2.56
C LYS A 264 13.70 -23.03 2.20
N VAL A 265 13.84 -21.77 1.79
CA VAL A 265 15.15 -21.22 1.42
C VAL A 265 15.97 -20.81 2.65
N TYR A 266 15.33 -20.27 3.69
CA TYR A 266 16.08 -19.76 4.86
C TYR A 266 16.25 -20.74 5.99
N TYR A 267 15.39 -21.75 6.06
CA TYR A 267 15.30 -22.60 7.23
C TYR A 267 15.30 -24.06 6.84
N GLN A 268 15.87 -24.87 7.73
CA GLN A 268 15.73 -26.30 7.66
C GLN A 268 14.32 -26.67 8.13
N VAL A 269 13.47 -27.10 7.19
CA VAL A 269 12.05 -27.37 7.46
C VAL A 269 11.84 -28.60 8.35
N TRP A 270 12.78 -29.56 8.31
CA TRP A 270 12.73 -30.77 9.11
C TRP A 270 14.12 -31.10 9.71
N PRO A 271 14.22 -31.41 11.02
CA PRO A 271 13.13 -31.57 11.98
C PRO A 271 12.50 -30.23 12.41
N LEU A 272 11.21 -30.29 12.76
CA LEU A 272 10.42 -29.11 13.10
C LEU A 272 10.99 -28.29 14.28
N GLN A 273 11.63 -28.95 15.26
CA GLN A 273 12.28 -28.26 16.38
C GLN A 273 13.38 -27.30 15.90
N THR A 274 14.17 -27.72 14.91
CA THR A 274 15.20 -26.87 14.29
C THR A 274 14.58 -25.69 13.57
N LEU A 275 13.49 -25.92 12.82
CA LEU A 275 12.74 -24.85 12.17
C LEU A 275 12.28 -23.80 13.19
N TRP A 276 11.66 -24.23 14.29
CA TRP A 276 11.18 -23.34 15.35
C TRP A 276 12.29 -22.50 15.98
N TRP A 277 13.45 -23.11 16.22
CA TRP A 277 14.61 -22.41 16.75
C TRP A 277 15.15 -21.34 15.78
N GLN A 278 15.41 -21.74 14.53
CA GLN A 278 15.97 -20.83 13.51
C GLN A 278 15.05 -19.65 13.21
N VAL A 279 13.75 -19.93 13.09
CA VAL A 279 12.72 -18.93 12.79
C VAL A 279 12.55 -17.92 13.94
N SER A 280 12.93 -18.30 15.16
CA SER A 280 12.90 -17.45 16.36
C SER A 280 14.18 -16.65 16.58
N GLN A 281 15.23 -16.96 15.82
CA GLN A 281 16.53 -16.33 15.96
C GLN A 281 16.43 -14.84 15.58
N TYR A 282 17.06 -13.97 16.39
CA TYR A 282 17.09 -12.51 16.20
C TYR A 282 15.75 -11.77 16.31
N LYS A 283 14.71 -12.42 16.85
CA LYS A 283 13.40 -11.78 17.08
C LYS A 283 13.26 -11.27 18.52
N PRO A 284 12.55 -10.15 18.74
CA PRO A 284 12.20 -9.70 20.10
C PRO A 284 11.45 -10.81 20.85
N PHE A 285 11.47 -10.76 22.19
CA PHE A 285 10.85 -11.77 23.05
C PHE A 285 9.44 -12.20 22.61
N TRP A 286 8.56 -11.23 22.31
CA TRP A 286 7.18 -11.45 21.85
C TRP A 286 7.03 -12.09 20.47
N PHE A 287 8.12 -12.30 19.74
CA PHE A 287 8.16 -12.92 18.40
C PHE A 287 9.02 -14.19 18.37
N LYS A 288 9.49 -14.67 19.53
CA LYS A 288 10.18 -15.95 19.69
C LYS A 288 9.20 -17.12 19.72
N ALA A 289 9.72 -18.35 19.61
CA ALA A 289 9.00 -19.62 19.40
C ALA A 289 7.71 -19.74 20.24
N GLU A 290 7.78 -19.41 21.52
CA GLU A 290 6.67 -19.48 22.47
C GLU A 290 5.47 -18.61 22.09
N TRP A 291 5.63 -17.59 21.25
CA TRP A 291 4.53 -16.72 20.82
C TRP A 291 4.02 -17.05 19.41
N TRP A 292 4.62 -18.02 18.71
CA TRP A 292 4.26 -18.32 17.32
C TRP A 292 2.85 -18.83 17.17
N PHE A 293 2.34 -19.61 18.12
CA PHE A 293 0.96 -20.07 18.08
C PHE A 293 -0.03 -18.90 18.16
N VAL A 294 0.31 -17.83 18.89
CA VAL A 294 -0.51 -16.61 18.96
C VAL A 294 -0.54 -15.91 17.60
N TRP A 295 0.63 -15.71 16.99
CA TRP A 295 0.72 -15.06 15.68
C TRP A 295 0.08 -15.88 14.56
N LEU A 296 0.29 -17.20 14.57
CA LEU A 296 -0.37 -18.12 13.66
C LEU A 296 -1.89 -18.13 13.90
N GLY A 297 -2.33 -18.09 15.15
CA GLY A 297 -3.74 -17.96 15.51
C GLY A 297 -4.36 -16.68 14.94
N PHE A 298 -3.71 -15.53 15.13
CA PHE A 298 -4.16 -14.27 14.52
C PHE A 298 -4.20 -14.33 13.00
N TYR A 299 -3.18 -14.94 12.37
CA TYR A 299 -3.16 -15.14 10.93
C TYR A 299 -4.34 -16.00 10.47
N LEU A 300 -4.57 -17.16 11.10
CA LEU A 300 -5.68 -18.06 10.76
C LEU A 300 -7.05 -17.42 10.99
N ILE A 301 -7.24 -16.71 12.12
CA ILE A 301 -8.48 -15.97 12.39
C ILE A 301 -8.71 -14.90 11.32
N SER A 302 -7.66 -14.16 10.92
CA SER A 302 -7.78 -13.16 9.87
C SER A 302 -8.14 -13.77 8.51
N LEU A 303 -7.58 -14.94 8.19
CA LEU A 303 -7.89 -15.70 6.98
C LEU A 303 -9.33 -16.20 6.98
N ILE A 304 -9.78 -16.81 8.07
CA ILE A 304 -11.16 -17.30 8.23
C ILE A 304 -12.13 -16.12 8.14
N GLY A 305 -11.85 -15.02 8.85
CA GLY A 305 -12.66 -13.81 8.79
C GLY A 305 -12.75 -13.22 7.38
N MET A 306 -11.65 -13.24 6.62
CA MET A 306 -11.65 -12.84 5.20
C MET A 306 -12.56 -13.77 4.37
N LEU A 307 -12.39 -15.08 4.48
CA LEU A 307 -13.19 -16.07 3.74
C LEU A 307 -14.69 -15.96 4.06
N VAL A 308 -15.05 -15.86 5.34
CA VAL A 308 -16.45 -15.67 5.79
C VAL A 308 -17.03 -14.39 5.21
N ASN A 309 -16.28 -13.28 5.24
CA ASN A 309 -16.74 -12.02 4.67
C ASN A 309 -16.96 -12.11 3.16
N ILE A 310 -16.10 -12.83 2.44
CA ILE A 310 -16.25 -13.05 1.00
C ILE A 310 -17.52 -13.87 0.73
N VAL A 311 -17.70 -15.01 1.41
CA VAL A 311 -18.91 -15.83 1.28
C VAL A 311 -20.16 -15.00 1.56
N ARG A 312 -20.16 -14.21 2.64
CA ARG A 312 -21.28 -13.32 2.99
C ARG A 312 -21.54 -12.28 1.90
N GLN A 313 -20.50 -11.64 1.37
CA GLN A 313 -20.65 -10.68 0.27
C GLN A 313 -21.23 -11.36 -0.96
N THR A 314 -20.78 -12.56 -1.30
CA THR A 314 -21.30 -13.30 -2.45
C THR A 314 -22.79 -13.63 -2.33
N ARG A 315 -23.28 -13.95 -1.12
CA ARG A 315 -24.71 -14.19 -0.86
C ARG A 315 -25.56 -12.92 -1.00
N ASN A 316 -25.03 -11.78 -0.59
CA ASN A 316 -25.73 -10.49 -0.70
C ASN A 316 -25.89 -10.01 -2.15
N TYR A 317 -25.09 -10.50 -3.10
CA TYR A 317 -25.28 -10.20 -4.52
C TYR A 317 -26.50 -10.93 -5.11
N GLU A 318 -26.80 -12.16 -4.66
CA GLU A 318 -27.93 -12.95 -5.15
C GLU A 318 -29.29 -12.31 -4.80
N ILE A 319 -29.41 -11.73 -3.61
CA ILE A 319 -30.64 -11.09 -3.11
C ILE A 319 -30.97 -9.79 -3.86
N LYS A 320 -29.99 -9.16 -4.53
CA LYS A 320 -30.22 -7.90 -5.27
C LYS A 320 -30.59 -8.10 -6.73
N GLU A 321 -30.45 -9.31 -7.26
CA GLU A 321 -30.82 -9.65 -8.64
C GLU A 321 -32.15 -10.42 -8.71
N SER A 322 -32.65 -10.95 -7.59
CA SER A 322 -34.04 -11.38 -7.40
C SER A 322 -34.94 -10.21 -7.06
#